data_AF-A0A4R5LDY4-F1
#
_entry.id   AF-A0A4R5LDY4-F1
#
_cell.length_a   1.000
_cell.length_b   1.000
_cell.length_c   1.000
_cell.angle_alpha   90.00
_cell.angle_beta   90.00
_cell.angle_gamma   90.00
#
_symmetry.space_group_name_H-M   'P 1'
#
loop_
_entity.id
_entity.type
_entity.pdbx_description
1 polymer ?
#
loop_
_entity_poly.entity_id
_entity_poly.type
_entity_poly.pdbx_seq_one_letter_code
_entity_poly.pdbx_strand_id
1 'polypeptide(L)' 'MDKLVAETVALILMFLAFPLTSRGATTGNTLLLSLGLLCVIAGGALPIITRFMDHSKDKVRDAGIEFDDRAS' A
#
# COMPACT_ATOMS: atom_id res chain seq x y z
N MET A 1 -7.51 9.19 -3.01
CA MET A 1 -6.93 8.17 -3.91
C MET A 1 -7.64 6.88 -3.63
N ASP A 2 -8.17 6.19 -4.63
CA ASP A 2 -8.84 4.90 -4.41
C ASP A 2 -7.86 3.90 -3.78
N LYS A 3 -8.35 3.11 -2.83
CA LYS A 3 -7.54 2.10 -2.12
C LYS A 3 -6.83 1.15 -3.08
N LEU A 4 -7.53 0.71 -4.13
CA LEU A 4 -6.97 -0.16 -5.16
C LEU A 4 -5.82 0.52 -5.93
N VAL A 5 -5.95 1.83 -6.21
CA VAL A 5 -4.90 2.61 -6.87
C VAL A 5 -3.68 2.73 -5.95
N ALA A 6 -3.91 2.98 -4.65
CA ALA A 6 -2.85 3.04 -3.66
C ALA A 6 -2.06 1.72 -3.57
N GLU A 7 -2.77 0.60 -3.48
CA GLU A 7 -2.17 -0.73 -3.43
C GLU A 7 -1.42 -1.06 -4.73
N THR A 8 -1.95 -0.66 -5.88
CA THR A 8 -1.30 -0.87 -7.18
C THR A 8 0.01 -0.07 -7.28
N VAL A 9 0.00 1.20 -6.87
CA VAL A 9 1.20 2.05 -6.86
C VAL A 9 2.25 1.48 -5.90
N ALA A 10 1.84 1.05 -4.71
CA ALA A 10 2.73 0.41 -3.76
C ALA A 10 3.39 -0.84 -4.34
N LEU A 11 2.63 -1.67 -5.04
CA LEU A 11 3.15 -2.89 -5.68
C LEU A 11 4.15 -2.58 -6.79
N ILE A 12 3.88 -1.57 -7.63
CA ILE A 12 4.81 -1.10 -8.66
C ILE A 12 6.11 -0.59 -8.02
N LEU A 13 6.02 0.21 -6.96
CA LEU A 13 7.20 0.70 -6.25
C LEU A 13 8.06 -0.44 -5.68
N MET A 14 7.43 -1.45 -5.08
CA MET A 14 8.13 -2.62 -4.54
C MET A 14 8.79 -3.44 -5.66
N PHE A 15 8.14 -3.58 -6.82
CA PHE A 15 8.73 -4.24 -7.99
C PHE A 15 9.94 -3.48 -8.54
N LEU A 16 9.89 -2.14 -8.58
CA LEU A 16 10.99 -1.31 -9.06
C LEU A 16 12.15 -1.22 -8.07
N ALA A 17 11.89 -1.33 -6.77
CA ALA A 17 12.90 -1.24 -5.73
C ALA A 17 14.01 -2.30 -5.90
N PHE A 18 13.65 -3.53 -6.26
CA PHE A 18 14.60 -4.63 -6.40
C PHE A 18 15.66 -4.40 -7.51
N PRO A 19 15.29 -4.19 -8.78
CA PRO A 19 16.28 -3.97 -9.84
C PRO A 19 17.07 -2.67 -9.65
N LEU A 20 16.46 -1.60 -9.11
CA LEU A 20 17.16 -0.34 -8.84
C LEU A 20 18.23 -0.49 -7.76
N THR A 21 17.89 -1.15 -6.65
CA THR A 21 18.83 -1.40 -5.57
C THR A 21 19.95 -2.34 -6.02
N SER A 22 19.60 -3.42 -6.74
CA SER A 22 20.58 -4.38 -7.27
C SER A 22 21.57 -3.71 -8.23
N ARG A 23 21.08 -2.90 -9.18
CA ARG A 23 21.95 -2.17 -10.12
C ARG A 23 22.75 -1.06 -9.44
N GLY A 24 22.16 -0.36 -8.47
CA GLY A 24 22.86 0.65 -7.68
C GLY A 24 24.02 0.07 -6.87
N ALA A 25 23.80 -1.08 -6.23
CA ALA A 25 24.83 -1.78 -5.46
C ALA A 25 25.96 -2.31 -6.34
N THR A 26 25.64 -2.91 -7.49
CA THR A 26 26.65 -3.47 -8.40
C THR A 26 27.50 -2.42 -9.11
N THR A 27 26.93 -1.26 -9.41
CA THR A 27 27.64 -0.16 -10.09
C THR A 27 28.31 0.84 -9.13
N GLY A 28 28.12 0.67 -7.81
CA GLY A 28 28.55 1.66 -6.82
C GLY A 28 27.81 3.01 -6.94
N ASN A 29 26.69 3.05 -7.66
CA ASN A 29 25.92 4.27 -7.88
C ASN A 29 24.97 4.53 -6.71
N THR A 30 25.43 5.38 -5.79
CA THR A 30 24.68 5.76 -4.58
C THR A 30 23.32 6.36 -4.89
N LEU A 31 23.18 7.16 -5.95
CA LEU A 31 21.89 7.77 -6.31
C LEU A 31 20.85 6.71 -6.69
N LEU A 32 21.25 5.71 -7.47
CA LEU A 32 20.36 4.61 -7.88
C LEU A 32 19.98 3.74 -6.68
N LEU A 33 20.92 3.52 -5.76
CA LEU A 33 20.69 2.81 -4.50
C LEU A 33 19.69 3.56 -3.61
N SER A 34 19.85 4.88 -3.47
CA SER A 34 18.94 5.74 -2.70
C SER A 34 17.54 5.77 -3.31
N LEU A 35 17.41 5.78 -4.64
CA LEU A 35 16.11 5.67 -5.32
C LEU A 35 15.43 4.33 -5.05
N GLY A 36 16.20 3.22 -5.14
CA GLY A 36 15.68 1.90 -4.77
C GLY A 36 15.19 1.85 -3.33
N LEU A 37 15.94 2.45 -2.40
CA LEU A 37 15.54 2.56 -0.99
C LEU A 37 14.26 3.39 -0.81
N LEU A 38 14.14 4.52 -1.50
CA LEU A 38 12.93 5.34 -1.48
C LEU A 38 11.71 4.57 -1.99
N CYS A 39 11.87 3.75 -3.03
CA CYS A 39 10.80 2.87 -3.53
C CYS A 39 10.35 1.86 -2.46
N VAL A 40 11.27 1.27 -1.69
CA VAL A 40 10.92 0.37 -0.58
C VAL A 40 10.14 1.10 0.50
N ILE A 41 10.65 2.25 0.94
CA ILE A 41 10.03 3.03 2.04
C ILE A 41 8.64 3.48 1.62
N ALA A 42 8.52 4.10 0.45
CA ALA A 42 7.24 4.57 -0.06
C ALA A 42 6.28 3.40 -0.34
N GLY A 43 6.74 2.34 -1.01
CA GLY A 43 5.92 1.16 -1.31
C GLY A 43 5.41 0.45 -0.06
N GLY A 44 6.21 0.37 1.00
CA GLY A 44 5.79 -0.20 2.29
C GLY A 44 4.87 0.71 3.11
N ALA A 45 5.13 2.02 3.10
CA ALA A 45 4.37 2.98 3.90
C ALA A 45 2.99 3.31 3.30
N LEU A 46 2.88 3.34 1.98
CA LEU A 46 1.69 3.84 1.29
C LEU A 46 0.41 3.03 1.60
N PRO A 47 0.41 1.68 1.61
CA PRO A 47 -0.75 0.88 2.02
C PRO A 47 -1.13 1.05 3.50
N ILE A 48 -0.14 1.29 4.35
CA ILE A 48 -0.34 1.51 5.80
C ILE A 48 -1.04 2.85 5.99
N ILE A 49 -0.50 3.91 5.39
CA ILE A 49 -1.06 5.26 5.47
C ILE A 49 -2.48 5.29 4.91
N THR A 50 -2.73 4.68 3.75
CA THR A 50 -4.08 4.67 3.17
C THR A 50 -5.07 3.88 4.01
N ARG A 51 -4.64 2.78 4.65
CA ARG A 51 -5.48 2.05 5.62
C ARG A 51 -5.85 2.90 6.83
N PHE A 52 -4.93 3.71 7.36
CA PHE A 52 -5.20 4.54 8.53
C PHE A 52 -5.89 5.87 8.20
N MET A 53 -5.69 6.44 7.03
CA MET A 53 -6.36 7.67 6.61
C MET A 53 -7.79 7.47 6.14
N ASP A 54 -8.13 6.30 5.56
CA ASP A 54 -9.46 6.06 4.98
C ASP A 54 -10.51 5.56 6.00
N HIS A 55 -10.33 5.87 7.29
CA HIS A 55 -11.37 5.64 8.33
C HIS A 55 -12.56 6.59 8.18
N SER A 56 -12.45 7.65 7.37
CA SER A 56 -13.57 8.57 7.09
C SER A 56 -14.71 7.89 6.31
N LYS A 57 -14.46 6.73 5.69
CA LYS A 57 -15.45 5.96 4.93
C LYS A 57 -15.84 4.63 5.60
N ASP A 58 -15.26 4.32 6.74
CA ASP A 58 -15.73 3.20 7.56
C ASP A 58 -17.13 3.55 8.07
N LYS A 59 -18.16 3.13 7.32
CA LYS A 59 -19.50 3.01 7.88
C LYS A 59 -19.37 2.02 9.04
N VAL A 60 -19.87 2.42 10.21
CA VAL A 60 -20.17 1.46 11.27
C VAL A 60 -21.07 0.42 10.63
N ARG A 61 -20.51 -0.75 10.34
CA ARG A 61 -21.31 -1.91 9.96
C ARG A 61 -21.97 -2.32 11.25
N ASP A 62 -23.31 -2.31 11.29
CA ASP A 62 -24.04 -3.01 12.34
C ASP A 62 -23.70 -4.50 12.21
N ALA A 63 -22.61 -4.89 12.85
CA ALA A 63 -22.25 -6.28 13.06
C ALA A 63 -23.22 -6.81 14.12
N GLY A 64 -24.43 -7.14 13.68
CA GLY A 64 -25.46 -7.69 14.54
C GLY A 64 -26.85 -7.23 14.10
N ILE A 65 -27.65 -8.19 13.63
CA ILE A 65 -29.09 -8.08 13.43
C ILE A 65 -29.49 -7.30 12.15
N GLU A 66 -29.20 -7.90 11.00
CA GLU A 66 -30.24 -7.94 9.98
C GLU A 66 -31.39 -8.74 10.60
N PHE A 67 -32.54 -8.10 10.86
CA PHE A 67 -33.71 -8.81 11.36
C PHE A 67 -34.07 -9.89 10.34
N ASP A 68 -33.97 -11.15 10.76
CA ASP A 68 -34.33 -12.30 9.94
C ASP A 68 -35.85 -12.32 9.78
N ASP A 69 -36.35 -11.92 8.61
CA ASP A 69 -37.77 -11.92 8.23
C ASP A 69 -38.39 -13.34 8.18
N ARG A 70 -37.65 -14.39 8.56
CA ARG A 70 -38.14 -15.78 8.64
C ARG A 70 -38.81 -16.14 9.97
N ALA A 71 -38.84 -15.24 10.94
CA ALA A 71 -39.60 -15.42 12.18
C ALA A 71 -41.01 -14.82 12.06
N SER A 72 -41.87 -15.47 11.28
CA SER A 72 -43.32 -15.24 11.25
C SER A 72 -44.07 -16.45 11.82
#